data_AF-A0A952Z9X1-F1
#
_entry.id   AF-A0A952Z9X1-F1
#
_cell.length_a   1.000
_cell.length_b   1.000
_cell.length_c   1.000
_cell.angle_alpha   90.00
_cell.angle_beta   90.00
_cell.angle_gamma   90.00
#
_symmetry.space_group_name_H-M   'P 1'
#
loop_
_entity.id
_entity.type
_entity.pdbx_description
1 polymer ?
#
loop_
_entity_poly.entity_id
_entity_poly.type
_entity_poly.pdbx_seq_one_letter_code
_entity_poly.pdbx_strand_id
1 'polypeptide(L)'
;MLFALLAGAILGFMPMPAPAAFLLLLVLLSLKGMIDVRYEKMPLFNSPSPFLLYCHNLAERGEDTGYAWISYVLQLIVFGMIFGGALLAFARFLRA
;
A
#
# COMPACT_ATOMS: atom_id res chain seq x y z
N MET A 1 -1.95 3.68 -3.45
CA MET A 1 -0.68 3.53 -4.21
C MET A 1 0.38 4.57 -3.84
N LEU A 2 0.04 5.85 -3.68
CA LEU A 2 1.01 6.88 -3.26
C LEU A 2 1.84 6.49 -2.02
N PHE A 3 1.20 5.91 -1.00
CA PHE A 3 1.90 5.40 0.19
C PHE A 3 3.02 4.40 -0.15
N ALA A 4 2.76 3.44 -1.04
CA ALA A 4 3.75 2.43 -1.44
C ALA A 4 4.96 3.07 -2.15
N LEU A 5 4.69 4.04 -3.02
CA LEU A 5 5.73 4.78 -3.74
C LEU A 5 6.61 5.57 -2.77
N LEU A 6 5.99 6.33 -1.86
CA LEU A 6 6.71 7.13 -0.86
C LEU A 6 7.51 6.24 0.10
N ALA A 7 6.90 5.18 0.63
CA ALA A 7 7.58 4.24 1.51
C ALA A 7 8.76 3.57 0.81
N GLY A 8 8.58 3.12 -0.44
CA GLY A 8 9.63 2.54 -1.26
C GLY A 8 10.80 3.49 -1.47
N ALA A 9 10.52 4.73 -1.88
CA ALA A 9 11.54 5.76 -2.06
C ALA A 9 12.31 6.04 -0.77
N ILE A 10 11.62 6.27 0.36
CA ILE A 10 12.24 6.52 1.66
C ILE A 10 13.16 5.35 2.06
N LEU A 11 12.66 4.11 1.99
CA LEU A 11 13.42 2.91 2.32
C LEU A 11 14.64 2.71 1.41
N GLY A 12 14.58 3.17 0.16
CA GLY A 12 15.71 3.13 -0.76
C GLY A 12 16.89 4.02 -0.31
N PHE A 13 16.61 5.14 0.35
CA PHE A 13 17.63 6.03 0.91
C PHE A 13 18.09 5.67 2.33
N MET A 14 17.45 4.70 2.99
CA MET A 14 17.87 4.27 4.34
C MET A 14 19.14 3.39 4.28
N PRO A 15 20.06 3.51 5.27
CA PRO A 15 21.25 2.66 5.37
C PRO A 15 20.90 1.30 6.00
N MET A 16 20.02 0.54 5.37
CA MET A 16 19.62 -0.81 5.79
C MET A 16 19.88 -1.85 4.69
N PRO A 17 20.06 -3.14 5.02
CA PRO A 17 20.19 -4.21 4.02
C PRO A 17 18.97 -4.27 3.09
N ALA A 18 19.18 -4.55 1.81
CA ALA A 18 18.09 -4.58 0.82
C ALA A 18 16.97 -5.58 1.20
N PRO A 19 17.26 -6.83 1.64
CA PRO A 19 16.19 -7.76 2.04
C PRO A 19 15.34 -7.23 3.21
N ALA A 20 15.97 -6.57 4.18
CA ALA A 20 15.27 -5.96 5.30
C ALA A 20 14.35 -4.82 4.86
N ALA A 21 14.78 -4.01 3.89
CA ALA A 21 13.99 -2.91 3.33
C ALA A 21 12.74 -3.42 2.59
N PHE A 22 12.88 -4.47 1.77
CA PHE A 22 11.75 -5.09 1.09
C PHE A 22 10.77 -5.76 2.07
N LEU A 23 11.28 -6.42 3.10
CA LEU A 23 10.44 -7.01 4.15
C LEU A 23 9.68 -5.94 4.93
N LEU A 24 10.35 -4.83 5.27
CA LEU A 24 9.70 -3.70 5.94
C LEU A 24 8.62 -3.08 5.06
N LEU A 25 8.86 -2.92 3.74
CA LEU A 25 7.85 -2.44 2.81
C LEU A 25 6.61 -3.36 2.80
N LEU A 26 6.82 -4.68 2.75
CA LEU A 26 5.73 -5.66 2.79
C LEU A 26 4.91 -5.55 4.08
N VAL A 27 5.57 -5.43 5.23
CA VAL A 27 4.91 -5.25 6.53
C VAL A 27 4.09 -3.97 6.56
N LEU A 28 4.67 -2.85 6.09
CA LEU A 28 3.97 -1.56 6.02
C LEU A 28 2.74 -1.61 5.12
N LEU A 29 2.82 -2.27 3.97
CA LEU A 29 1.67 -2.44 3.06
C LEU A 29 0.58 -3.31 3.68
N SER A 30 0.96 -4.37 4.39
CA SER A 30 0.03 -5.26 5.10
C SER A 30 -0.71 -4.51 6.21
N LEU A 31 0.02 -3.77 7.05
CA LEU A 31 -0.55 -2.93 8.10
C LEU A 31 -1.46 -1.85 7.52
N LYS A 32 -1.04 -1.22 6.41
CA LYS A 32 -1.85 -0.22 5.70
C LYS A 32 -3.17 -0.81 5.22
N GLY A 33 -3.15 -2.00 4.62
CA GLY A 33 -4.36 -2.71 4.21
C GLY A 33 -5.30 -3.01 5.37
N MET A 34 -4.76 -3.48 6.50
CA MET A 34 -5.56 -3.73 7.71
C MET A 34 -6.22 -2.46 8.25
N ILE A 35 -5.49 -1.33 8.28
CA ILE A 35 -6.03 -0.04 8.72
C ILE A 35 -7.13 0.42 7.78
N ASP A 36 -6.93 0.34 6.47
CA ASP A 36 -7.89 0.82 5.48
C ASP A 36 -9.20 0.04 5.51
N VAL A 37 -9.13 -1.28 5.75
CA VAL A 37 -10.32 -2.14 5.90
C VAL A 37 -11.00 -1.96 7.25
N ARG A 38 -10.24 -1.71 8.33
CA ARG A 38 -10.78 -1.64 9.69
C ARG A 38 -11.51 -0.33 9.97
N TYR A 39 -11.08 0.78 9.37
CA TYR A 39 -11.60 2.11 9.69
C TYR A 39 -12.32 2.72 8.51
N GLU A 40 -13.50 3.30 8.76
CA GLU A 40 -14.27 4.03 7.75
C GLU A 40 -13.64 5.39 7.41
N LYS A 41 -13.01 6.03 8.40
CA LYS A 41 -12.26 7.28 8.23
C LYS A 41 -10.84 7.06 8.68
N MET A 42 -9.87 7.69 8.01
CA MET A 42 -8.49 7.55 8.45
C MET A 42 -8.33 8.16 9.86
N PRO A 43 -7.64 7.49 10.80
CA PRO A 43 -7.55 7.96 12.17
C PRO A 43 -6.82 9.30 12.32
N LEU A 44 -5.95 9.64 11.36
CA LEU A 44 -5.16 10.87 11.35
C LEU A 44 -5.74 11.97 10.43
N PHE A 45 -6.62 11.59 9.51
CA PHE A 45 -7.18 12.50 8.51
C PHE A 45 -8.66 12.20 8.42
N ASN A 46 -9.52 13.20 8.65
CA ASN A 46 -10.99 13.06 8.55
C ASN A 46 -11.50 12.73 7.13
N SER A 47 -10.64 12.27 6.23
CA SER A 47 -10.94 11.74 4.91
C SER A 47 -11.49 10.30 4.98
N PRO A 48 -12.35 9.91 4.02
CA PRO A 48 -12.82 8.53 3.88
C PRO A 48 -11.66 7.57 3.63
N SER A 49 -11.81 6.32 4.08
CA SER A 49 -10.81 5.29 3.82
C SER A 49 -10.74 4.96 2.33
N PRO A 50 -9.55 4.63 1.78
CA PRO A 50 -9.43 4.27 0.37
C PRO A 50 -10.14 2.95 0.05
N PHE A 51 -10.34 2.09 1.05
CA PHE A 51 -11.15 0.88 0.92
C PHE A 51 -12.63 1.22 0.70
N LEU A 52 -13.20 2.18 1.43
CA LEU A 52 -14.58 2.61 1.19
C LEU A 52 -14.76 3.21 -0.21
N LEU A 53 -13.80 4.00 -0.68
CA LEU A 53 -13.81 4.50 -2.06
C LEU A 53 -13.77 3.36 -3.08
N TYR A 54 -12.99 2.31 -2.81
CA TYR A 54 -12.95 1.11 -3.64
C TYR A 54 -14.32 0.39 -3.65
N CYS A 55 -14.94 0.19 -2.49
CA CYS A 55 -16.27 -0.41 -2.39
C CYS A 55 -17.35 0.41 -3.09
N HIS A 56 -17.28 1.74 -3.00
CA HIS A 56 -18.20 2.63 -3.71
C HIS A 56 -18.11 2.42 -5.23
N ASN A 57 -16.89 2.38 -5.77
CA ASN A 57 -16.67 2.16 -7.20
C ASN A 57 -17.14 0.77 -7.67
N LEU A 58 -17.06 -0.25 -6.80
CA LEU A 58 -17.61 -1.58 -7.10
C LEU A 58 -19.14 -1.58 -7.09
N ALA A 59 -19.74 -0.93 -6.10
CA ALA A 59 -21.19 -0.81 -6.00
C ALA A 59 -21.79 -0.05 -7.19
N GLU A 60 -21.14 1.00 -7.68
CA GLU A 60 -21.53 1.72 -8.91
C GLU A 60 -21.51 0.82 -10.16
N ARG A 61 -20.70 -0.23 -10.16
CA ARG A 61 -20.62 -1.23 -11.24
C ARG A 61 -21.57 -2.41 -11.03
N GLY A 62 -22.32 -2.43 -9.93
CA GLY A 62 -23.19 -3.54 -9.55
C GLY A 62 -22.43 -4.78 -9.07
N GLU A 63 -21.17 -4.64 -8.64
CA GLU A 63 -20.36 -5.73 -8.11
C GLU A 63 -20.60 -5.92 -6.59
N ASP A 64 -20.46 -7.17 -6.12
CA ASP A 64 -20.62 -7.49 -4.69
C ASP A 64 -19.42 -6.98 -3.87
N THR A 65 -19.72 -6.29 -2.76
CA THR A 65 -18.72 -5.72 -1.85
C THR A 65 -18.38 -6.64 -0.66
N GLY A 66 -19.09 -7.75 -0.45
CA GLY A 66 -18.94 -8.60 0.75
C GLY A 66 -17.51 -9.12 0.98
N TYR A 67 -16.79 -9.45 -0.11
CA TYR A 67 -15.40 -9.93 -0.07
C TYR A 67 -14.40 -8.97 -0.72
N ALA A 68 -14.80 -7.72 -0.99
CA ALA A 68 -13.98 -6.70 -1.63
C ALA A 68 -12.70 -6.38 -0.86
N TRP A 69 -12.66 -6.66 0.45
CA TRP A 69 -11.46 -6.45 1.26
C TRP A 69 -10.29 -7.34 0.81
N ILE A 70 -10.56 -8.56 0.33
CA ILE A 70 -9.53 -9.50 -0.12
C ILE A 70 -8.85 -8.97 -1.38
N SER A 71 -9.65 -8.63 -2.40
CA SER A 71 -9.15 -8.08 -3.66
C SER A 71 -8.43 -6.76 -3.43
N TYR A 72 -8.95 -5.89 -2.56
CA TYR A 72 -8.31 -4.64 -2.19
C TYR A 72 -6.93 -4.84 -1.55
N VAL A 73 -6.84 -5.68 -0.52
CA VAL A 73 -5.57 -5.95 0.19
C VAL A 73 -4.57 -6.62 -0.74
N LEU A 74 -5.01 -7.58 -1.56
CA LEU A 74 -4.16 -8.25 -2.53
C LEU A 74 -3.59 -7.26 -3.55
N GLN A 75 -4.44 -6.38 -4.11
CA GLN A 75 -4.01 -5.33 -5.03
C GLN A 75 -3.02 -4.37 -4.36
N LEU A 76 -3.29 -3.97 -3.11
CA LEU A 76 -2.39 -3.11 -2.35
C LEU A 76 -1.01 -3.74 -2.15
N ILE A 77 -0.94 -5.03 -1.78
CA ILE A 77 0.31 -5.73 -1.55
C ILE A 77 1.05 -5.96 -2.86
N VAL A 78 0.39 -6.56 -3.86
CA VAL A 78 1.05 -6.94 -5.13
C VAL A 78 1.53 -5.70 -5.88
N PHE A 79 0.65 -4.73 -6.14
CA PHE A 79 1.04 -3.52 -6.85
C PHE A 79 1.91 -2.62 -5.98
N GLY A 80 1.68 -2.58 -4.67
CA GLY A 80 2.54 -1.83 -3.75
C GLY A 80 3.97 -2.35 -3.72
N MET A 81 4.16 -3.67 -3.76
CA MET A 81 5.49 -4.28 -3.84
C MET A 81 6.15 -4.04 -5.20
N ILE A 82 5.40 -4.10 -6.30
CA ILE A 82 5.94 -3.78 -7.63
C ILE A 82 6.37 -2.32 -7.71
N PHE A 83 5.47 -1.38 -7.43
CA PHE A 83 5.75 0.05 -7.59
C PHE A 83 6.68 0.60 -6.50
N GLY A 84 6.41 0.28 -5.24
CA GLY A 84 7.25 0.69 -4.11
C GLY A 84 8.62 -0.01 -4.13
N GLY A 85 8.65 -1.30 -4.46
CA GLY A 85 9.89 -2.06 -4.59
C GLY A 85 10.76 -1.58 -5.76
N ALA A 86 10.16 -1.20 -6.89
CA ALA A 86 10.88 -0.60 -8.01
C ALA A 86 11.54 0.73 -7.61
N LEU A 87 10.83 1.62 -6.92
CA LEU A 87 11.42 2.87 -6.42
C LEU A 87 12.50 2.64 -5.37
N LEU A 88 12.30 1.67 -4.48
CA LEU A 88 13.30 1.26 -3.50
C LEU A 88 14.58 0.81 -4.19
N ALA A 89 14.47 -0.12 -5.15
CA ALA A 89 15.62 -0.63 -5.90
C ALA A 89 16.31 0.49 -6.70
N PHE A 90 15.54 1.34 -7.37
CA PHE A 90 16.04 2.47 -8.13
C PHE A 90 16.78 3.49 -7.26
N ALA A 91 16.22 3.88 -6.12
CA ALA A 91 16.87 4.80 -5.18
C ALA A 91 18.18 4.22 -4.61
N ARG A 92 18.25 2.91 -4.40
CA ARG A 92 19.50 2.25 -3.99
C ARG A 92 20.53 2.21 -5.10
N PHE A 93 20.10 1.97 -6.34
CA PHE A 93 20.97 2.04 -7.52
C PHE A 93 21.61 3.43 -7.66
N LEU A 94 20.86 4.52 -7.43
CA LEU A 94 21.40 5.89 -7.47
C LEU A 94 22.43 6.20 -6.38
N ARG A 95 22.51 5.38 -5.32
CA ARG A 95 23.48 5.54 -4.21
C ARG A 95 24.71 4.65 -4.36
N ALA A 96 24.69 3.68 -5.28
CA ALA A 96 25.80 2.80 -5.57
C ALA A 96 26.84 3.52 -6.43
#